data_AF-A0A7J7Q4K0-F1
#
_entry.id   AF-A0A7J7Q4K0-F1
#
_cell.length_a   1.000
_cell.length_b   1.000
_cell.length_c   1.000
_cell.angle_alpha   90.00
_cell.angle_beta   90.00
_cell.angle_gamma   90.00
#
_symmetry.space_group_name_H-M   'P 1'
#
loop_
_entity.id
_entity.type
_entity.pdbx_description
1 polymer ?
#
loop_
_entity_poly.entity_id
_entity_poly.type
_entity_poly.pdbx_seq_one_letter_code
_entity_poly.pdbx_strand_id
1 'polypeptide(L)'
;MSEESKRQACRMVAMLSAYALHDPDTGYCQGMSDLLLPLVLLMEDDALAFWCFVALMQRQGLRSNFAADESGIFAQLRCLGQGPQHGTGQQQQQQQQRGRRRQQRGGGNNISCQM
;
A
#
# COMPACT_ATOMS: atom_id res chain seq x y z
N MET A 1 29.22 -18.48 3.80
CA MET A 1 28.71 -17.10 3.60
C MET A 1 29.77 -16.36 2.79
N SER A 2 29.46 -15.87 1.60
CA SER A 2 30.45 -15.21 0.72
C SER A 2 30.90 -13.87 1.33
N GLU A 3 32.15 -13.47 1.06
CA GLU A 3 32.71 -12.18 1.52
C GLU A 3 31.93 -10.96 1.00
N GLU A 4 31.25 -11.12 -0.13
CA GLU A 4 30.41 -10.07 -0.72
C GLU A 4 29.19 -9.73 0.13
N SER A 5 28.50 -10.74 0.68
CA SER A 5 27.37 -10.51 1.59
C SER A 5 27.79 -9.79 2.86
N LYS A 6 28.98 -10.08 3.40
CA LYS A 6 29.52 -9.36 4.57
C LYS A 6 29.80 -7.90 4.24
N ARG A 7 30.39 -7.62 3.07
CA ARG A 7 30.65 -6.25 2.61
C ARG A 7 29.36 -5.45 2.45
N GLN A 8 28.32 -6.04 1.86
CA GLN A 8 27.01 -5.42 1.71
C GLN A 8 26.37 -5.12 3.08
N ALA A 9 26.44 -6.07 4.03
CA ALA A 9 25.94 -5.86 5.38
C ALA A 9 26.64 -4.70 6.10
N CYS A 10 27.98 -4.60 6.01
CA CYS A 10 28.73 -3.49 6.59
C CYS A 10 28.31 -2.13 5.99
N ARG A 11 28.11 -2.07 4.66
CA ARG A 11 27.64 -0.85 3.98
C ARG A 11 26.25 -0.44 4.47
N MET A 12 25.33 -1.40 4.58
CA MET A 12 23.98 -1.13 5.11
C MET A 12 24.02 -0.60 6.54
N VAL A 13 24.82 -1.21 7.42
CA VAL A 13 24.97 -0.75 8.81
C VAL A 13 25.47 0.70 8.86
N ALA A 14 26.47 1.05 8.05
CA ALA A 14 26.99 2.41 7.99
C ALA A 14 25.94 3.42 7.54
N MET A 15 25.19 3.11 6.48
CA MET A 15 24.16 4.00 5.93
C MET A 15 22.96 4.16 6.86
N LEU A 16 22.48 3.08 7.48
CA LEU A 16 21.36 3.16 8.44
C LEU A 16 21.77 3.96 9.70
N SER A 17 23.02 3.79 10.15
CA SER A 17 23.55 4.57 11.26
C SER A 17 23.67 6.06 10.89
N ALA A 18 24.15 6.37 9.69
CA ALA A 18 24.20 7.73 9.18
C ALA A 18 22.80 8.34 9.03
N TYR A 19 21.81 7.55 8.63
CA TYR A 19 20.42 8.02 8.52
C TYR A 19 19.83 8.35 9.89
N ALA A 20 20.04 7.50 10.89
CA ALA A 20 19.56 7.74 12.25
C ALA A 20 20.16 9.01 12.86
N LEU A 21 21.39 9.37 12.47
CA LEU A 21 22.01 10.65 12.85
C LEU A 21 21.46 11.83 12.03
N HIS A 22 21.13 11.61 10.76
CA HIS A 22 20.60 12.64 9.86
C HIS A 22 19.16 13.05 10.19
N ASP A 23 18.30 12.09 10.56
CA ASP A 23 16.88 12.31 10.88
C ASP A 23 16.54 11.61 12.21
N PRO A 24 16.95 12.17 13.36
CA PRO A 24 16.77 11.54 14.68
C PRO A 24 15.30 11.38 15.08
N ASP A 25 14.39 12.20 14.53
CA ASP A 25 12.95 12.10 14.80
C ASP A 25 12.34 10.80 14.27
N THR A 26 12.85 10.30 13.12
CA THR A 26 12.49 8.97 12.61
C THR A 26 13.44 7.89 13.14
N GLY A 27 14.73 8.20 13.24
CA GLY A 27 15.75 7.25 13.67
C GLY A 27 15.85 6.03 12.75
N TYR A 28 16.18 4.88 13.32
CA TYR A 28 16.13 3.59 12.65
C TYR A 28 14.94 2.77 13.17
N CYS A 29 14.13 2.26 12.24
CA CYS A 29 13.04 1.33 12.53
C CYS A 29 13.26 0.00 11.80
N GLN A 30 12.75 -1.08 12.40
CA GLN A 30 12.81 -2.41 11.79
C GLN A 30 12.12 -2.40 10.42
N GLY A 31 12.77 -3.00 9.42
CA GLY A 31 12.30 -3.03 8.02
C GLY A 31 12.95 -1.96 7.12
N MET A 32 13.60 -0.93 7.68
CA MET A 32 14.36 0.04 6.87
C MET A 32 15.56 -0.60 6.15
N SER A 33 16.10 -1.69 6.69
CA SER A 33 17.12 -2.50 6.02
C SER A 33 16.61 -3.14 4.74
N ASP A 34 15.35 -3.57 4.69
CA ASP A 34 14.76 -4.19 3.49
C ASP A 34 14.54 -3.16 2.38
N LEU A 35 14.29 -1.90 2.75
CA LEU A 35 14.23 -0.77 1.81
C LEU A 35 15.61 -0.36 1.30
N LEU A 36 16.64 -0.48 2.15
CA LEU A 36 18.01 -0.10 1.80
C LEU A 36 18.74 -1.17 0.97
N LEU A 37 18.41 -2.45 1.16
CA LEU A 37 19.10 -3.56 0.50
C LEU A 37 19.16 -3.43 -1.04
N PRO A 38 18.06 -3.11 -1.76
CA PRO A 38 18.12 -2.91 -3.22
C PRO A 38 19.04 -1.76 -3.64
N LEU A 39 19.10 -0.68 -2.85
CA LEU A 39 19.98 0.46 -3.13
C LEU A 39 21.45 0.06 -3.00
N VAL A 40 21.81 -0.69 -1.95
CA VAL A 40 23.19 -1.17 -1.73
C VAL A 40 23.62 -2.21 -2.78
N LEU A 41 22.67 -3.01 -3.28
CA LEU A 41 22.92 -3.98 -4.34
C LEU A 41 23.07 -3.35 -5.72
N LEU A 42 22.34 -2.26 -6.00
CA LEU A 42 22.33 -1.62 -7.31
C LEU A 42 23.39 -0.51 -7.44
N MET A 43 23.72 0.15 -6.33
CA MET A 43 24.60 1.32 -6.32
C MET A 43 25.93 0.96 -5.66
N GLU A 44 27.03 1.14 -6.39
CA GLU A 44 28.38 0.98 -5.83
C GLU A 44 28.82 2.18 -4.99
N ASP A 45 28.31 3.37 -5.30
CA ASP A 45 28.60 4.61 -4.58
C ASP A 45 27.72 4.75 -3.33
N ASP A 46 28.37 4.79 -2.16
CA ASP A 46 27.70 4.85 -0.87
C ASP A 46 27.00 6.18 -0.62
N ALA A 47 27.56 7.29 -1.10
CA ALA A 47 26.98 8.61 -0.91
C ALA A 47 25.71 8.77 -1.74
N LEU A 48 25.74 8.29 -2.99
CA LEU A 48 24.57 8.31 -3.86
C LEU A 48 23.46 7.41 -3.30
N ALA A 49 23.80 6.19 -2.86
CA ALA A 49 22.86 5.26 -2.23
C ALA A 49 22.22 5.89 -0.98
N PHE A 50 23.00 6.57 -0.16
CA PHE A 50 22.51 7.27 1.03
C PHE A 50 21.51 8.38 0.69
N TRP A 51 21.86 9.28 -0.23
CA TRP A 51 20.95 10.38 -0.61
C TRP A 51 19.68 9.88 -1.31
N CYS A 52 19.78 8.80 -2.09
CA CYS A 52 18.62 8.11 -2.64
C CYS A 52 17.73 7.54 -1.53
N PHE A 53 18.31 6.93 -0.50
CA PHE A 53 17.57 6.42 0.65
C PHE A 53 16.87 7.55 1.43
N VAL A 54 17.58 8.66 1.71
CA VAL A 54 16.99 9.84 2.37
C VAL A 54 15.82 10.40 1.56
N ALA A 55 16.00 10.56 0.25
CA ALA A 55 14.94 11.03 -0.63
C ALA A 55 13.75 10.07 -0.68
N LEU A 56 13.98 8.76 -0.65
CA LEU A 56 12.94 7.73 -0.60
C LEU A 56 12.12 7.87 0.69
N MET A 57 12.78 7.99 1.85
CA MET A 57 12.10 8.17 3.13
C MET A 57 11.28 9.45 3.17
N GLN A 58 11.81 10.57 2.68
CA GLN A 58 11.14 11.87 2.72
C GLN A 58 9.98 12.00 1.71
N ARG A 59 10.12 11.51 0.48
CA ARG A 59 9.16 11.80 -0.60
C ARG A 59 7.98 10.83 -0.67
N GLN A 60 8.14 9.59 -0.21
CA GLN A 60 7.13 8.54 -0.38
C GLN A 60 6.14 8.46 0.80
N GLY A 61 6.14 9.42 1.73
CA GLY A 61 5.32 9.33 2.95
C GLY A 61 5.73 8.16 3.86
N LEU A 62 6.86 7.50 3.59
CA LEU A 62 7.33 6.36 4.37
C LEU A 62 7.66 6.75 5.81
N ARG A 63 8.01 8.01 6.08
CA ARG A 63 8.18 8.52 7.46
C ARG A 63 6.94 8.28 8.34
N SER A 64 5.72 8.32 7.82
CA SER A 64 4.54 7.98 8.63
C SER A 64 4.39 6.48 8.86
N ASN A 65 4.82 5.65 7.90
CA ASN A 65 4.80 4.19 8.06
C ASN A 65 5.83 3.69 9.06
N PHE A 66 6.99 4.34 9.11
CA PHE A 66 8.04 4.06 10.08
C PHE A 66 8.02 5.02 11.27
N ALA A 67 6.93 5.79 11.46
CA ALA A 67 6.77 6.56 12.67
C ALA A 67 6.68 5.59 13.86
N ALA A 68 7.30 5.98 14.97
CA ALA A 68 7.38 5.13 16.17
C ALA A 68 6.02 4.70 16.74
N ASP A 69 4.92 5.35 16.37
CA ASP A 69 3.57 5.01 16.84
C ASP A 69 2.82 4.00 15.94
N GLU A 70 3.46 3.45 14.90
CA GLU A 70 2.89 2.47 13.95
C GLU A 70 1.64 2.95 13.18
N SER A 71 1.19 4.20 13.40
CA SER A 71 -0.10 4.69 12.92
C SER A 71 -0.19 4.76 11.39
N GLY A 72 0.93 5.01 10.70
CA GLY A 72 0.96 5.03 9.24
C GLY A 72 0.72 3.66 8.62
N ILE A 73 1.37 2.60 9.13
CA ILE A 73 1.13 1.22 8.67
C ILE A 73 -0.31 0.81 8.97
N PHE A 74 -0.84 1.14 10.15
CA PHE A 74 -2.25 0.88 10.49
C PHE A 74 -3.24 1.65 9.60
N ALA A 75 -2.93 2.89 9.22
CA ALA A 75 -3.75 3.67 8.30
C ALA A 75 -3.77 3.03 6.90
N GLN A 76 -2.62 2.57 6.40
CA GLN A 76 -2.52 1.92 5.10
C GLN A 76 -3.22 0.55 5.09
N LEU A 77 -3.06 -0.25 6.15
CA LEU A 77 -3.80 -1.50 6.35
C LEU A 77 -5.31 -1.26 6.42
N ARG A 78 -5.77 -0.18 7.07
CA ARG A 78 -7.19 0.19 7.12
C ARG A 78 -7.73 0.56 5.74
N CYS A 79 -6.97 1.30 4.93
CA CYS A 79 -7.34 1.59 3.55
C CYS A 79 -7.41 0.32 2.70
N LEU A 80 -6.49 -0.64 2.88
CA LEU A 80 -6.51 -1.91 2.13
C LEU A 80 -7.61 -2.86 2.57
N GLY A 81 -7.91 -2.91 3.88
CA GLY A 81 -9.02 -3.71 4.42
C GLY A 81 -10.41 -3.18 4.00
N GLN A 82 -10.49 -1.91 3.63
CA GLN A 82 -11.64 -1.35 2.92
C GLN A 82 -11.48 -1.65 1.42
N GLY A 83 -11.85 -2.86 1.00
CA GLY A 83 -12.05 -3.15 -0.42
C GLY A 83 -12.92 -2.08 -1.09
N PRO A 84 -12.85 -1.88 -2.41
CA PRO A 84 -13.44 -0.73 -3.10
C PRO A 84 -14.95 -0.60 -2.85
N GLN A 85 -15.34 0.18 -1.84
CA GLN A 85 -16.75 0.44 -1.49
C GLN A 85 -17.41 1.43 -2.47
N HIS A 86 -16.73 1.86 -3.54
CA HIS A 86 -17.25 2.83 -4.51
C HIS A 86 -18.21 2.23 -5.56
N GLY A 87 -18.56 0.93 -5.48
CA GLY A 87 -19.45 0.29 -6.46
C GLY A 87 -20.84 -0.13 -5.96
N THR A 88 -21.07 -0.22 -4.64
CA THR A 88 -22.23 -0.98 -4.11
C THR A 88 -23.49 -0.15 -3.89
N GLY A 89 -23.40 1.19 -3.84
CA GLY A 89 -24.57 2.06 -3.70
C GLY A 89 -25.45 2.14 -4.95
N GLN A 90 -24.85 2.14 -6.14
CA GLN A 90 -25.59 2.26 -7.40
C GLN A 90 -26.22 0.94 -7.88
N GLN A 91 -25.60 -0.21 -7.56
CA GLN A 91 -26.12 -1.51 -7.97
C GLN A 91 -27.38 -1.92 -7.19
N GLN A 92 -27.51 -1.55 -5.92
CA GLN A 92 -28.74 -1.80 -5.14
C GLN A 92 -29.93 -1.00 -5.68
N GLN A 93 -29.73 0.26 -6.08
CA GLN A 93 -30.82 1.08 -6.61
C GLN A 93 -31.28 0.57 -7.99
N GLN A 94 -30.38 0.02 -8.81
CA GLN A 94 -30.73 -0.55 -10.12
C GLN A 94 -31.41 -1.93 -10.02
N GLN A 95 -31.06 -2.76 -9.03
CA GLN A 95 -31.81 -4.00 -8.75
C GLN A 95 -33.22 -3.74 -8.22
N GLN A 96 -33.43 -2.66 -7.44
CA GLN A 96 -34.75 -2.30 -6.93
C GLN A 96 -35.69 -1.79 -8.05
N GLN A 97 -35.14 -1.12 -9.07
CA GLN A 97 -35.90 -0.73 -10.27
C GLN A 97 -36.22 -1.92 -11.19
N ARG A 98 -35.34 -2.92 -11.29
CA ARG A 98 -35.60 -4.17 -12.02
C ARG A 98 -36.67 -5.05 -11.36
N GLY A 99 -36.77 -5.04 -10.03
CA GLY A 99 -37.84 -5.73 -9.28
C GLY A 99 -39.24 -5.15 -9.56
N ARG A 100 -39.37 -3.83 -9.68
CA ARG A 100 -40.67 -3.17 -9.95
C ARG A 100 -41.22 -3.40 -11.37
N ARG A 101 -40.36 -3.70 -12.37
CA ARG A 101 -40.81 -4.04 -13.73
C ARG A 101 -41.36 -5.47 -13.88
N ARG A 102 -41.06 -6.39 -12.97
CA ARG A 102 -41.63 -7.75 -13.00
C ARG A 102 -43.04 -7.82 -12.39
N GLN A 103 -43.39 -6.93 -11.46
CA GLN A 103 -44.67 -6.98 -10.77
C GLN A 103 -45.85 -6.38 -11.56
N GLN A 104 -45.58 -5.54 -12.58
CA GLN A 104 -46.62 -4.99 -13.47
C GLN A 104 -47.02 -5.90 -14.65
N ARG A 105 -46.31 -7.01 -14.90
CA ARG A 105 -46.71 -8.00 -15.91
C ARG A 105 -47.62 -9.12 -15.37
N GLY A 106 -47.91 -9.11 -14.06
CA GLY A 106 -48.61 -10.19 -13.36
C GLY A 106 -50.04 -9.87 -12.94
N GLY A 107 -50.80 -9.06 -13.68
CA GLY A 107 -52.22 -8.83 -13.37
C GLY A 107 -52.97 -8.09 -14.45
N GLY A 108 -53.71 -8.83 -15.29
CA GLY A 108 -54.69 -8.24 -16.22
C GLY A 108 -55.02 -9.05 -17.47
N ASN A 109 -55.74 -10.17 -17.30
CA ASN A 109 -56.74 -10.79 -18.19
C ASN A 109 -56.51 -10.96 -19.72
N ASN A 110 -56.16 -12.20 -20.08
CA ASN A 110 -56.94 -13.17 -20.87
C ASN A 110 -57.62 -12.75 -22.19
N ILE A 111 -57.01 -13.09 -23.34
CA ILE A 111 -57.72 -13.49 -24.58
C ILE A 111 -56.90 -14.55 -25.36
N SER A 112 -57.43 -15.78 -25.41
CA SER A 112 -57.45 -16.76 -26.51
C SER A 112 -56.27 -16.88 -27.49
N CYS A 113 -55.63 -18.06 -27.53
CA CYS A 113 -55.36 -18.78 -28.77
C CYS A 113 -55.75 -20.26 -28.57
N GLN A 114 -56.64 -20.72 -29.45
CA GLN A 114 -57.30 -22.02 -29.50
C GLN A 114 -56.31 -23.19 -29.63
N MET A 115 -56.72 -24.36 -29.12
CA MET A 115 -57.00 -25.61 -29.86
C MET A 115 -57.63 -26.62 -28.91
#